data_AF-A0A1F9BPQ8-F1
#
_entry.id   AF-A0A1F9BPQ8-F1
#
_cell.length_a   1.000
_cell.length_b   1.000
_cell.length_c   1.000
_cell.angle_alpha   90.00
_cell.angle_beta   90.00
_cell.angle_gamma   90.00
#
_symmetry.space_group_name_H-M   'P 1'
#
loop_
_entity.id
_entity.type
_entity.pdbx_description
1 polymer ?
#
loop_
_entity_poly.entity_id
_entity_poly.type
_entity_poly.pdbx_seq_one_letter_code
_entity_poly.pdbx_strand_id
1 'polypeptide(L)'
;MAQELIEKIHGGFKVDGLELQAANCGCGGLTGPGGAGVGDCCMTFSRVKREGDKITYLGKKTTPNTRDNFEWGYTVKKDGAEVDVKMLDTPGPLTFKFGGQEPPPLSAWLKRGWKVLQEFKKPVQGTGEPLPQWCSSPESACLRPDPALASKGS
;
A
#
# COMPACT_ATOMS: atom_id res chain seq x y z
N MET A 1 -9.62 -4.01 -28.69
CA MET A 1 -8.18 -3.63 -28.64
C MET A 1 -7.87 -3.08 -27.25
N ALA A 2 -6.70 -3.36 -26.66
CA ALA A 2 -6.34 -3.02 -25.26
C ALA A 2 -6.77 -1.62 -24.76
N GLN A 3 -6.70 -0.60 -25.61
CA GLN A 3 -7.12 0.77 -25.29
C GLN A 3 -8.61 0.92 -24.95
N GLU A 4 -9.48 0.07 -25.51
CA GLU A 4 -10.93 0.12 -25.25
C GLU A 4 -11.29 -0.40 -23.85
N LEU A 5 -10.38 -1.15 -23.21
CA LEU A 5 -10.57 -1.66 -21.86
C LEU A 5 -10.15 -0.67 -20.79
N ILE A 6 -9.30 0.31 -21.10
CA ILE A 6 -8.65 1.18 -20.10
C ILE A 6 -9.19 2.61 -20.20
N GLU A 7 -9.98 2.99 -19.22
CA GLU A 7 -10.56 4.32 -19.09
C GLU A 7 -9.82 5.13 -18.01
N LYS A 8 -9.53 6.40 -18.27
CA LYS A 8 -8.96 7.29 -17.25
C LYS A 8 -10.07 7.76 -16.31
N ILE A 9 -9.87 7.62 -15.00
CA ILE A 9 -10.79 8.13 -13.96
C ILE A 9 -10.04 9.04 -12.99
N HIS A 10 -10.78 9.77 -12.15
CA HIS A 10 -10.17 10.57 -11.09
C HIS A 10 -9.33 9.70 -10.16
N GLY A 11 -8.08 10.10 -9.93
CA GLY A 11 -7.13 9.36 -9.10
C GLY A 11 -6.62 8.04 -9.69
N GLY A 12 -7.03 7.61 -10.89
CA GLY A 12 -6.73 6.23 -11.30
C GLY A 12 -7.06 5.87 -12.74
N PHE A 13 -7.35 4.59 -12.94
CA PHE A 13 -7.82 4.00 -14.19
C PHE A 13 -8.92 2.98 -13.89
N LYS A 14 -9.92 2.91 -14.75
CA LYS A 14 -10.93 1.87 -14.75
C LYS A 14 -10.60 0.91 -15.89
N VAL A 15 -10.40 -0.35 -15.57
CA VAL A 15 -10.00 -1.38 -16.53
C VAL A 15 -11.09 -2.44 -16.60
N ASP A 16 -11.75 -2.56 -17.75
CA ASP A 16 -12.84 -3.52 -17.98
C ASP A 16 -13.91 -3.44 -16.87
N GLY A 17 -14.25 -2.22 -16.45
CA GLY A 17 -15.22 -1.97 -15.38
C GLY A 17 -14.69 -2.01 -13.95
N LEU A 18 -13.42 -2.38 -13.74
CA LEU A 18 -12.80 -2.47 -12.41
C LEU A 18 -11.91 -1.27 -12.12
N GLU A 19 -12.07 -0.64 -10.96
CA GLU A 19 -11.37 0.59 -10.61
C GLU A 19 -10.05 0.30 -9.91
N LEU A 20 -8.99 0.95 -10.39
CA LEU A 20 -7.66 0.98 -9.79
C LEU A 20 -7.36 2.45 -9.52
N GLN A 21 -7.38 2.83 -8.26
CA GLN A 21 -7.21 4.23 -7.85
C GLN A 21 -6.03 4.41 -6.91
N ALA A 22 -5.36 5.54 -7.08
CA ALA A 22 -4.40 6.07 -6.15
C ALA A 22 -5.15 6.86 -5.08
N ALA A 23 -4.79 6.58 -3.84
CA ALA A 23 -5.35 7.22 -2.66
C ALA A 23 -4.32 7.18 -1.54
N ASN A 24 -4.38 8.18 -0.67
CA ASN A 24 -3.62 8.26 0.57
C ASN A 24 -4.53 8.84 1.67
N CYS A 25 -4.14 8.62 2.93
CA CYS A 25 -4.75 9.35 4.03
C CYS A 25 -4.41 10.84 3.82
N GLY A 26 -5.41 11.70 3.63
CA GLY A 26 -5.25 13.13 3.31
C GLY A 26 -4.70 13.95 4.48
N CYS A 27 -3.47 13.66 4.91
CA CYS A 27 -2.81 14.27 6.08
C CYS A 27 -2.29 15.70 5.80
N GLY A 28 -2.94 16.41 4.88
CA GLY A 28 -2.51 17.69 4.30
C GLY A 28 -2.73 18.93 5.15
N GLY A 29 -2.84 18.83 6.47
CA GLY A 29 -2.96 20.04 7.28
C GLY A 29 -3.23 19.83 8.76
N LEU A 30 -2.19 19.52 9.54
CA LEU A 30 -2.13 19.82 10.98
C LEU A 30 -0.65 20.02 11.40
N THR A 31 -0.01 21.06 10.86
CA THR A 31 1.22 21.65 11.44
C THR A 31 0.86 22.68 12.51
N GLY A 32 -0.12 22.36 13.37
CA GLY A 32 -0.52 23.19 14.52
C GLY A 32 0.13 22.68 15.81
N PRO A 33 0.47 23.57 16.77
CA PRO A 33 0.99 23.18 18.07
C PRO A 33 -0.14 22.47 18.82
N GLY A 34 -0.02 21.14 18.91
CA GLY A 34 -1.13 20.27 19.31
C GLY A 34 -1.07 18.89 18.68
N GLY A 35 -0.26 18.70 17.61
CA GLY A 35 0.52 17.48 17.30
C GLY A 35 -0.14 16.10 17.45
N ALA A 36 -1.47 16.01 17.41
CA ALA A 36 -2.20 14.78 17.61
C ALA A 36 -2.29 14.02 16.28
N GLY A 37 -1.26 13.22 16.02
CA GLY A 37 -1.33 12.08 15.11
C GLY A 37 -1.03 12.37 13.65
N VAL A 38 0.25 12.30 13.28
CA VAL A 38 0.61 11.65 12.00
C VAL A 38 0.19 10.19 12.17
N GLY A 39 -1.09 9.91 11.93
CA GLY A 39 -1.65 8.59 12.11
C GLY A 39 -0.95 7.59 11.19
N ASP A 40 -0.80 6.36 11.65
CA ASP A 40 -0.29 5.23 10.89
C ASP A 40 -0.94 5.10 9.48
N CYS A 41 -2.17 5.63 9.30
CA CYS A 41 -2.83 5.76 7.99
C CYS A 41 -2.03 6.56 6.95
N CYS A 42 -1.30 7.62 7.34
CA CYS A 42 -0.53 8.48 6.43
C CYS A 42 0.66 7.73 5.79
N MET A 43 1.12 6.66 6.44
CA MET A 43 2.19 5.79 5.94
C MET A 43 1.69 4.75 4.94
N THR A 44 0.37 4.66 4.78
CA THR A 44 -0.28 3.73 3.86
C THR A 44 -0.89 4.46 2.67
N PHE A 45 -0.75 3.86 1.49
CA PHE A 45 -1.19 4.49 0.26
C PHE A 45 -1.44 3.45 -0.83
N SER A 46 -2.07 3.90 -1.90
CA SER A 46 -2.18 3.22 -3.18
C SER A 46 -1.73 4.16 -4.29
N ARG A 47 -1.05 3.63 -5.29
CA ARG A 47 -0.55 4.34 -6.46
C ARG A 47 -0.87 3.54 -7.69
N VAL A 48 -1.21 4.24 -8.76
CA VAL A 48 -1.51 3.61 -10.04
C VAL A 48 -0.75 4.34 -11.13
N LYS A 49 -0.01 3.57 -11.93
CA LYS A 49 0.78 4.04 -13.06
C LYS A 49 0.27 3.35 -14.33
N ARG A 50 0.33 4.05 -15.46
CA ARG A 50 0.09 3.48 -16.78
C ARG A 50 1.35 3.61 -17.64
N GLU A 51 1.72 2.53 -18.31
CA GLU A 51 2.84 2.45 -19.25
C GLU A 51 2.35 1.74 -20.52
N GLY A 52 1.90 2.52 -21.52
CA GLY A 52 1.23 1.97 -22.70
C GLY A 52 -0.08 1.26 -22.34
N ASP A 53 -0.13 -0.04 -22.62
CA ASP A 53 -1.27 -0.93 -22.31
C ASP A 53 -1.11 -1.67 -20.97
N LYS A 54 -0.06 -1.35 -20.20
CA LYS A 54 0.16 -1.90 -18.87
C LYS A 54 -0.29 -0.91 -17.78
N ILE A 55 -1.10 -1.40 -16.84
CA ILE A 55 -1.46 -0.71 -15.61
C ILE A 55 -0.74 -1.35 -14.44
N THR A 56 -0.01 -0.56 -13.67
CA THR A 56 0.69 -1.01 -12.47
C THR A 56 0.01 -0.38 -11.27
N TYR A 57 -0.54 -1.21 -10.39
CA TYR A 57 -1.09 -0.82 -9.10
C TYR A 57 -0.12 -1.23 -8.00
N LEU A 58 0.20 -0.29 -7.12
CA LEU A 58 1.04 -0.49 -5.94
C LEU A 58 0.27 -0.04 -4.71
N GLY A 59 0.03 -0.94 -3.76
CA GLY A 59 -0.51 -0.58 -2.45
C GLY A 59 0.47 -0.91 -1.34
N LYS A 60 0.49 -0.04 -0.32
CA LYS A 60 1.28 -0.21 0.90
C LYS A 60 0.33 -0.10 2.08
N LYS A 61 0.06 -1.22 2.73
CA LYS A 61 -0.76 -1.36 3.94
C LYS A 61 0.10 -1.68 5.16
N THR A 62 1.32 -1.17 5.18
CA THR A 62 2.28 -1.37 6.27
C THR A 62 2.68 -0.04 6.87
N THR A 63 3.05 -0.08 8.16
CA THR A 63 3.57 1.05 8.93
C THR A 63 4.80 0.59 9.72
N PRO A 64 5.60 1.49 10.30
CA PRO A 64 6.72 1.09 11.15
C PRO A 64 6.35 0.17 12.32
N ASN A 65 5.07 0.15 12.73
CA ASN A 65 4.56 -0.67 13.83
C ASN A 65 4.06 -2.06 13.38
N THR A 66 3.93 -2.29 12.08
CA THR A 66 3.46 -3.57 11.52
C THR A 66 4.52 -4.66 11.63
N ARG A 67 4.08 -5.89 11.83
CA ARG A 67 4.94 -7.08 11.95
C ARG A 67 4.59 -8.09 10.88
N ASP A 68 5.52 -9.00 10.62
CA ASP A 68 5.32 -10.14 9.69
C ASP A 68 4.82 -9.70 8.30
N ASN A 69 5.42 -8.62 7.80
CA ASN A 69 5.03 -8.03 6.51
C ASN A 69 5.24 -9.03 5.37
N PHE A 70 4.31 -9.03 4.43
CA PHE A 70 4.38 -9.87 3.24
C PHE A 70 4.00 -9.06 2.00
N GLU A 71 4.56 -9.44 0.87
CA GLU A 71 4.18 -8.91 -0.42
C GLU A 71 3.30 -9.93 -1.11
N TRP A 72 2.15 -9.49 -1.60
CA TRP A 72 1.31 -10.28 -2.47
C TRP A 72 0.97 -9.50 -3.73
N GLY A 73 0.67 -10.21 -4.80
CA GLY A 73 0.37 -9.58 -6.07
C GLY A 73 -0.02 -10.57 -7.12
N TYR A 74 -0.54 -10.03 -8.22
CA TYR A 74 -0.90 -10.81 -9.38
C TYR A 74 -0.73 -9.97 -10.64
N THR A 75 -0.51 -10.64 -11.75
CA THR A 75 -0.48 -10.05 -13.08
C THR A 75 -1.54 -10.72 -13.93
N VAL A 76 -2.46 -9.93 -14.48
CA VAL A 76 -3.52 -10.42 -15.37
C VAL A 76 -3.43 -9.77 -16.75
N LYS A 77 -3.86 -10.49 -17.78
CA LYS A 77 -3.83 -10.02 -19.17
C LYS A 77 -5.10 -10.36 -19.93
N LYS A 78 -5.57 -9.41 -20.75
CA LYS A 78 -6.70 -9.57 -21.67
C LYS A 78 -6.56 -8.62 -22.86
N ASP A 79 -6.77 -9.12 -24.08
CA ASP A 79 -6.80 -8.32 -25.31
C ASP A 79 -5.62 -7.35 -25.52
N GLY A 80 -4.43 -7.73 -25.04
CA GLY A 80 -3.21 -6.93 -25.09
C GLY A 80 -2.96 -6.03 -23.86
N ALA A 81 -4.00 -5.75 -23.06
CA ALA A 81 -3.88 -5.01 -21.81
C ALA A 81 -3.33 -5.90 -20.69
N GLU A 82 -2.43 -5.35 -19.87
CA GLU A 82 -1.83 -6.02 -18.73
C GLU A 82 -2.09 -5.22 -17.46
N VAL A 83 -2.47 -5.88 -16.37
CA VAL A 83 -2.61 -5.27 -15.05
C VAL A 83 -1.70 -5.99 -14.09
N ASP A 84 -0.74 -5.27 -13.53
CA ASP A 84 0.20 -5.73 -12.50
C ASP A 84 -0.22 -5.12 -11.16
N VAL A 85 -0.61 -5.95 -10.21
CA VAL A 85 -1.02 -5.54 -8.87
C VAL A 85 0.01 -6.05 -7.88
N LYS A 86 0.54 -5.14 -7.06
CA LYS A 86 1.42 -5.47 -5.94
C LYS A 86 0.97 -4.77 -4.68
N MET A 87 0.95 -5.51 -3.58
CA MET A 87 0.51 -5.07 -2.27
C MET A 87 1.55 -5.47 -1.25
N LEU A 88 2.09 -4.48 -0.53
CA LEU A 88 2.81 -4.71 0.71
C LEU A 88 1.80 -4.68 1.84
N ASP A 89 1.67 -5.79 2.55
CA ASP A 89 0.60 -6.04 3.50
C ASP A 89 1.15 -6.65 4.80
N THR A 90 0.31 -6.71 5.83
CA THR A 90 0.66 -7.25 7.14
C THR A 90 -0.51 -8.03 7.74
N PRO A 91 -0.27 -9.14 8.45
CA PRO A 91 -1.31 -9.81 9.24
C PRO A 91 -1.72 -9.00 10.48
N GLY A 92 -0.93 -8.00 10.89
CA GLY A 92 -1.25 -7.10 12.00
C GLY A 92 -0.03 -6.68 12.83
N PRO A 93 -0.22 -5.83 13.86
CA PRO A 93 -1.50 -5.24 14.31
C PRO A 93 -2.03 -4.15 13.34
N LEU A 94 -3.31 -4.26 12.97
CA LEU A 94 -4.02 -3.30 12.10
C LEU A 94 -4.71 -2.19 12.92
N THR A 95 -3.95 -1.50 13.77
CA THR A 95 -4.46 -0.37 14.58
C THR A 95 -4.71 0.90 13.75
N PHE A 96 -4.55 0.82 12.43
CA PHE A 96 -4.66 1.94 11.50
C PHE A 96 -5.64 1.63 10.37
N LYS A 97 -6.32 2.68 9.92
CA LYS A 97 -7.13 2.62 8.71
C LYS A 97 -6.20 2.69 7.49
N PHE A 98 -6.39 1.78 6.53
CA PHE A 98 -5.70 1.86 5.25
C PHE A 98 -6.11 3.16 4.52
N GLY A 99 -5.13 4.00 4.22
CA GLY A 99 -5.29 5.27 3.51
C GLY A 99 -5.31 5.11 1.99
N GLY A 100 -4.94 3.94 1.47
CA GLY A 100 -5.12 3.62 0.06
C GLY A 100 -6.50 3.05 -0.25
N GLN A 101 -6.72 2.73 -1.52
CA GLN A 101 -7.92 2.06 -2.00
C GLN A 101 -7.58 0.66 -2.44
N GLU A 102 -8.24 -0.35 -1.88
CA GLU A 102 -7.89 -1.74 -2.16
C GLU A 102 -8.04 -2.07 -3.66
N PRO A 103 -7.10 -2.82 -4.25
CA PRO A 103 -7.24 -3.24 -5.63
C PRO A 103 -8.39 -4.24 -5.78
N PRO A 104 -8.95 -4.41 -6.99
CA PRO A 104 -9.91 -5.47 -7.25
C PRO A 104 -9.34 -6.85 -6.86
N PRO A 105 -10.15 -7.82 -6.41
CA PRO A 105 -9.66 -9.17 -6.15
C PRO A 105 -9.39 -9.93 -7.47
N LEU A 106 -8.48 -10.90 -7.45
CA LEU A 106 -8.15 -11.74 -8.62
C LEU A 106 -9.40 -12.38 -9.25
N SER A 107 -10.35 -12.81 -8.43
CA SER A 107 -11.62 -13.40 -8.84
C SER A 107 -12.50 -12.45 -9.67
N ALA A 108 -12.39 -11.14 -9.49
CA ALA A 108 -13.13 -10.15 -10.29
C ALA A 108 -12.60 -10.09 -11.74
N TRP A 109 -11.29 -10.22 -11.92
CA TRP A 109 -10.66 -10.29 -13.24
C TRP A 109 -11.02 -11.58 -13.97
N LEU A 110 -10.94 -12.72 -13.27
CA LEU A 110 -11.29 -14.03 -13.83
C LEU A 110 -12.74 -14.09 -14.34
N LYS A 111 -13.69 -13.54 -13.58
CA LYS A 111 -15.10 -13.44 -13.99
C LYS A 111 -15.31 -12.64 -15.28
N ARG A 112 -14.36 -11.76 -15.63
CA ARG A 112 -14.37 -10.93 -16.85
C ARG A 112 -13.53 -11.53 -17.98
N GLY A 113 -13.03 -12.76 -17.81
CA GLY A 113 -12.26 -13.48 -18.84
C GLY A 113 -10.79 -13.07 -18.93
N TRP A 114 -10.25 -12.43 -17.90
CA TRP A 114 -8.81 -12.14 -17.84
C TRP A 114 -8.01 -13.41 -17.52
N LYS A 115 -6.83 -13.54 -18.13
CA LYS A 115 -5.91 -14.64 -17.85
C LYS A 115 -4.89 -14.23 -16.80
N VAL A 116 -4.66 -15.09 -15.81
CA VAL A 116 -3.60 -14.90 -14.82
C VAL A 116 -2.28 -15.29 -15.44
N LEU A 117 -1.31 -14.37 -15.48
CA LEU A 117 0.05 -14.63 -15.90
C LEU A 117 0.93 -15.02 -14.72
N GLN A 118 0.72 -14.33 -13.59
CA GLN A 118 1.49 -14.55 -12.37
C GLN A 118 0.60 -14.28 -11.16
N GLU A 119 0.80 -15.06 -10.11
CA GLU A 119 0.28 -14.82 -8.78
C GLU A 119 1.39 -15.15 -7.80
N PHE A 120 1.58 -14.30 -6.79
CA PHE A 120 2.59 -14.55 -5.79
C PHE A 120 2.16 -14.02 -4.41
N LYS A 121 2.67 -14.69 -3.39
CA LYS A 121 2.65 -14.24 -2.01
C LYS A 121 3.96 -14.67 -1.39
N LYS A 122 4.75 -13.72 -0.90
CA LYS A 122 6.05 -13.98 -0.28
C LYS A 122 6.22 -13.16 0.99
N PRO A 123 6.83 -13.72 2.04
CA PRO A 123 7.20 -12.93 3.21
C PRO A 123 8.25 -11.90 2.82
N VAL A 124 8.21 -10.73 3.46
CA VAL A 124 9.24 -9.69 3.34
C VAL A 124 10.09 -9.76 4.60
N GLN A 125 11.40 -9.99 4.45
CA GLN A 125 12.31 -9.94 5.59
C GLN A 125 12.52 -8.47 6.02
N GLY A 126 12.17 -8.16 7.27
CA GLY A 126 12.25 -6.80 7.84
C GLY A 126 10.95 -5.99 7.70
N THR A 127 10.93 -4.75 8.23
CA THR A 127 9.77 -3.84 8.19
C THR A 127 9.47 -3.24 6.82
N GLY A 128 10.27 -3.55 5.79
CA GLY A 128 10.18 -2.93 4.46
C GLY A 128 10.73 -1.49 4.39
N GLU A 129 11.14 -0.93 5.52
CA GLU A 129 11.88 0.33 5.68
C GLU A 129 12.98 0.09 6.73
N PRO A 130 14.15 0.75 6.66
CA PRO A 130 15.10 0.70 7.77
C PRO A 130 14.38 1.17 9.03
N LEU A 131 14.31 0.30 10.04
CA LEU A 131 13.84 0.67 11.36
C LEU A 131 14.63 1.92 11.78
N PRO A 132 13.96 2.98 12.27
CA PRO A 132 14.70 4.10 12.84
C PRO A 132 15.64 3.55 13.94
N GLN A 133 16.83 4.14 14.12
CA GLN A 133 17.89 3.58 14.96
C GLN A 133 17.43 3.10 16.35
N TRP A 134 16.41 3.73 16.93
CA TRP A 134 15.85 3.37 18.24
C TRP A 134 15.00 2.07 18.26
N CYS A 135 14.62 1.52 17.10
CA CYS A 135 13.99 0.19 16.94
C CYS A 135 14.98 -0.90 16.47
N SER A 136 16.29 -0.60 16.39
CA SER A 136 17.26 -1.54 15.82
C SER A 136 17.73 -2.67 16.77
N SER A 137 17.28 -2.67 18.03
CA SER A 137 17.62 -3.73 19.00
C SER A 137 16.39 -4.58 19.37
N PRO A 138 16.56 -5.89 19.62
CA PRO A 138 15.48 -6.79 20.03
C PRO A 138 14.87 -6.44 21.41
N GLU A 139 15.53 -5.58 22.18
CA GLU A 139 15.09 -5.11 23.50
C GLU A 139 14.21 -3.84 23.41
N SER A 140 14.25 -3.14 22.28
CA SER A 140 13.42 -1.97 22.04
C SER A 140 12.02 -2.43 21.61
N ALA A 141 11.03 -2.27 22.49
CA ALA A 141 9.62 -2.60 22.23
C ALA A 141 8.95 -1.77 21.11
N CYS A 142 9.72 -1.08 20.26
CA CYS A 142 9.27 -0.12 19.26
C CYS A 142 8.27 0.93 19.81
N LEU A 143 8.33 1.18 21.10
CA LEU A 143 7.67 2.31 21.73
C LEU A 143 8.43 3.57 21.32
N ARG A 144 7.74 4.47 20.61
CA ARG A 144 8.27 5.79 20.29
C ARG A 144 8.72 6.45 21.60
N PRO A 145 9.98 6.87 21.73
CA PRO A 145 10.42 7.57 22.94
C PRO A 145 9.57 8.83 23.11
N ASP A 146 9.02 9.00 24.31
CA ASP A 146 8.23 10.18 24.64
C ASP A 146 9.15 11.42 24.61
N PRO A 147 8.88 12.42 23.75
CA PRO A 147 9.70 13.62 23.69
C PRO A 147 9.73 14.41 25.01
N ALA A 148 8.76 14.20 25.91
CA ALA A 148 8.74 14.79 27.24
C ALA A 148 9.72 14.11 28.23
N LEU A 149 10.17 12.87 27.95
CA LEU A 149 11.17 12.17 28.78
C LEU A 149 12.60 12.43 28.31
N ALA A 150 12.82 12.73 27.03
CA ALA A 150 14.15 13.00 26.47
C ALA A 150 14.77 14.35 26.91
N SER A 151 13.99 15.22 27.56
CA SER A 151 14.44 16.53 28.07
C SER A 151 14.81 16.53 29.55
N LYS A 152 14.82 15.36 30.21
CA LYS A 152 15.29 15.21 31.60
C LYS A 152 16.31 14.07 31.68
N GLY A 153 17.57 14.35 31.34
CA GLY A 153 18.62 13.35 31.50
C GLY A 153 19.99 13.84 31.06
N SER A 154 20.62 14.61 31.96
CA SER A 154 22.07 14.84 32.14
C SER A 154 22.85 15.61 31.08
#